data_AF-A0A524CQV1-F1
#
_entry.id   AF-A0A524CQV1-F1
#
_cell.length_a   1.000
_cell.length_b   1.000
_cell.length_c   1.000
_cell.angle_alpha   90.00
_cell.angle_beta   90.00
_cell.angle_gamma   90.00
#
_symmetry.space_group_name_H-M   'P 1'
#
loop_
_entity.id
_entity.type
_entity.pdbx_description
1 polymer ?
#
loop_
_entity_poly.entity_id
_entity_poly.type
_entity_poly.pdbx_seq_one_letter_code
_entity_poly.pdbx_strand_id
1 'polypeptide(L)'
;MLKKFRNITEQNVQQINEFEQLIQDVIANFKLVYLNKKKDQLEQKLKIAKIGKKSSDLSAKTDLLEKLTNSIEKNKNKLNYLKEDYQKAKNQFEQITNNLKEKKIQTNDLTAKKKGFFDEINKITREMEKAPRNSDSKDLDLNIKPTPNTSNYEKIKAFRKKAKECQYQVNKINQQILEQRNKLEEIRPKYEQIKSDYEKLLDLIQKDEKRVANIKKDLQDNFKKDHEDLTEDLNLKSIDITETPQQIELEIQQVNAQLNPILEKWGQEEYTPSNLFETIKKKINNYSKALNQQKDTLTSPLPLEDIKEVINHFRKVEDLLSRIEAISNTFLKEINLKTLIQILLDMDSDAFLIQFKFIRSQKEHIGFQDLTTPEKVFFVTILHIAFKILTNTQKIIFSNLFLPKDYNKRGSLYRTIRKALPIFKEHENYNQYSLLFIISKLEMKKPIKGINLIEIEES
;
A
#
# COMPACT_ATOMS: atom_id res chain seq x y z
N MET A 1 -27.45 -24.76 -11.53
CA MET A 1 -26.92 -23.71 -12.44
C MET A 1 -25.54 -23.22 -11.99
N LEU A 2 -25.41 -22.67 -10.77
CA LEU A 2 -24.14 -22.16 -10.22
C LEU A 2 -23.00 -23.20 -10.19
N LYS A 3 -23.29 -24.46 -9.82
CA LYS A 3 -22.30 -25.57 -9.87
C LYS A 3 -21.72 -25.78 -11.28
N LYS A 4 -22.57 -25.78 -12.31
CA LYS A 4 -22.12 -25.91 -13.71
C LYS A 4 -21.26 -24.72 -14.13
N PHE A 5 -21.67 -23.50 -13.79
CA PHE A 5 -20.89 -22.28 -14.07
C PHE A 5 -19.52 -22.31 -13.39
N ARG A 6 -19.47 -22.72 -12.13
CA ARG A 6 -18.22 -22.87 -11.37
C ARG A 6 -17.27 -23.89 -12.01
N ASN A 7 -17.76 -25.08 -12.35
CA ASN A 7 -16.93 -26.11 -12.98
C ASN A 7 -16.34 -25.63 -14.31
N ILE A 8 -17.13 -24.95 -15.15
CA ILE A 8 -16.65 -24.36 -16.41
C ILE A 8 -15.58 -23.31 -16.14
N THR A 9 -15.76 -22.49 -15.12
CA THR A 9 -14.78 -21.46 -14.73
C THR A 9 -13.47 -22.08 -14.24
N GLU A 10 -13.54 -23.12 -13.40
CA GLU A 10 -12.35 -23.84 -12.90
C GLU A 10 -11.58 -24.50 -14.05
N GLN A 11 -12.29 -25.11 -15.00
CA GLN A 11 -11.67 -25.68 -16.21
C GLN A 11 -11.03 -24.60 -17.11
N ASN A 12 -11.71 -23.47 -17.31
CA ASN A 12 -11.16 -22.34 -18.07
C ASN A 12 -9.89 -21.78 -17.42
N VAL A 13 -9.87 -21.64 -16.09
CA VAL A 13 -8.68 -21.22 -15.34
C VAL A 13 -7.53 -22.21 -15.53
N GLN A 14 -7.81 -23.52 -15.49
CA GLN A 14 -6.78 -24.53 -15.74
C GLN A 14 -6.19 -24.40 -17.16
N GLN A 15 -7.02 -24.21 -18.17
CA GLN A 15 -6.56 -24.02 -19.56
C GLN A 15 -5.70 -22.76 -19.72
N ILE A 16 -6.08 -21.65 -19.05
CA ILE A 16 -5.28 -20.42 -19.04
C ILE A 16 -3.89 -20.68 -18.42
N ASN A 17 -3.83 -21.40 -17.30
CA ASN A 17 -2.57 -21.72 -16.64
C ASN A 17 -1.68 -22.63 -17.53
N GLU A 18 -2.27 -23.62 -18.19
CA GLU A 18 -1.56 -24.48 -19.14
C GLU A 18 -0.99 -23.66 -20.33
N PHE A 19 -1.76 -22.71 -20.85
CA PHE A 19 -1.31 -21.80 -21.90
C PHE A 19 -0.17 -20.87 -21.44
N GLU A 20 -0.26 -20.33 -20.22
CA GLU A 20 0.78 -19.50 -19.63
C GLU A 20 2.10 -20.28 -19.51
N GLN A 21 2.04 -21.54 -19.06
CA GLN A 21 3.23 -22.40 -19.01
C GLN A 21 3.86 -22.61 -20.39
N LEU A 22 3.05 -22.79 -21.44
CA LEU A 22 3.57 -22.90 -22.82
C LEU A 22 4.29 -21.62 -23.27
N ILE A 23 3.76 -20.45 -22.94
CA ILE A 23 4.41 -19.16 -23.23
C ILE A 23 5.75 -19.08 -22.50
N GLN A 24 5.80 -19.43 -21.22
CA GLN A 24 7.03 -19.42 -20.43
C GLN A 24 8.08 -20.38 -21.01
N ASP A 25 7.65 -21.55 -21.47
CA ASP A 25 8.51 -22.53 -22.13
C ASP A 25 9.09 -21.98 -23.45
N VAL A 26 8.28 -21.29 -24.27
CA VAL A 26 8.72 -20.61 -25.50
C VAL A 26 9.74 -19.51 -25.19
N ILE A 27 9.46 -18.64 -24.21
CA ILE A 27 10.37 -17.57 -23.80
C ILE A 27 11.71 -18.14 -23.33
N ALA A 28 11.67 -19.21 -22.53
CA ALA A 28 12.88 -19.89 -22.06
C ALA A 28 13.73 -20.43 -23.22
N ASN A 29 13.09 -20.98 -24.26
CA ASN A 29 13.78 -21.45 -25.46
C ASN A 29 14.48 -20.29 -26.20
N PHE A 30 13.76 -19.18 -26.47
CA PHE A 30 14.37 -18.01 -27.11
C PHE A 30 15.53 -17.44 -26.32
N LYS A 31 15.38 -17.35 -25.00
CA LYS A 31 16.43 -16.88 -24.09
C LYS A 31 17.66 -17.79 -24.16
N LEU A 32 17.45 -19.11 -24.19
CA LEU A 32 18.52 -20.09 -24.32
C LEU A 32 19.27 -19.95 -25.65
N VAL A 33 18.55 -19.86 -26.77
CA VAL A 33 19.15 -19.66 -28.10
C VAL A 33 20.01 -18.39 -28.11
N TYR A 34 19.48 -17.30 -27.58
CA TYR A 34 20.18 -16.03 -27.47
C TYR A 34 21.44 -16.13 -26.59
N LEU A 35 21.33 -16.71 -25.40
CA LEU A 35 22.45 -16.83 -24.47
C LEU A 35 23.56 -17.75 -25.00
N ASN A 36 23.21 -18.85 -25.67
CA ASN A 36 24.19 -19.72 -26.33
C ASN A 36 24.93 -18.96 -27.44
N LYS A 37 24.21 -18.26 -28.31
CA LYS A 37 24.84 -17.44 -29.36
C LYS A 37 25.75 -16.35 -28.77
N LYS A 38 25.32 -15.70 -27.68
CA LYS A 38 26.13 -14.69 -26.98
C LYS A 38 27.39 -15.32 -26.37
N LYS A 39 27.27 -16.51 -25.77
CA LYS A 39 28.39 -17.26 -25.22
C LYS A 39 29.41 -17.60 -26.31
N ASP A 40 28.97 -18.14 -27.45
CA ASP A 40 29.85 -18.47 -28.58
C ASP A 40 30.61 -17.23 -29.07
N GLN A 41 29.93 -16.09 -29.17
CA GLN A 41 30.54 -14.81 -29.53
C GLN A 41 31.59 -14.35 -28.50
N LEU A 42 31.29 -14.45 -27.20
CA LEU A 42 32.23 -14.09 -26.14
C LEU A 42 33.44 -15.05 -26.09
N GLU A 43 33.25 -16.33 -26.37
CA GLU A 43 34.36 -17.29 -26.44
C GLU A 43 35.28 -17.02 -27.65
N GLN A 44 34.71 -16.65 -28.80
CA GLN A 44 35.48 -16.18 -29.95
C GLN A 44 36.25 -14.88 -29.63
N LYS A 45 35.58 -13.90 -29.01
CA LYS A 45 36.22 -12.68 -28.49
C LYS A 45 37.40 -12.99 -27.56
N LEU A 46 37.21 -13.91 -26.62
CA LEU A 46 38.24 -14.30 -25.66
C LEU A 46 39.47 -14.91 -26.34
N LYS A 47 39.27 -15.77 -27.34
CA LYS A 47 40.36 -16.36 -28.13
C LYS A 47 41.18 -15.27 -28.82
N ILE A 48 40.53 -14.29 -29.44
CA ILE A 48 41.18 -13.17 -30.13
C ILE A 48 41.94 -12.29 -29.14
N ALA A 49 41.33 -11.92 -28.01
CA ALA A 49 41.97 -11.12 -26.97
C ALA A 49 43.23 -11.81 -26.39
N LYS A 50 43.19 -13.15 -26.24
CA LYS A 50 44.35 -13.95 -25.80
C LYS A 50 45.46 -14.00 -26.86
N ILE A 51 45.12 -13.98 -28.15
CA ILE A 51 46.10 -13.91 -29.25
C ILE A 51 46.77 -12.52 -29.28
N GLY A 52 45.98 -11.44 -29.17
CA GLY A 52 46.51 -10.06 -29.11
C GLY A 52 47.51 -9.85 -27.98
N LYS A 53 47.26 -10.44 -26.79
CA LYS A 53 48.18 -10.40 -25.63
C LYS A 53 49.55 -11.04 -25.88
N LYS A 54 49.72 -11.87 -26.91
CA LYS A 54 51.02 -12.51 -27.24
C LYS A 54 51.97 -11.60 -28.01
N SER A 55 51.51 -10.48 -28.58
CA SER A 55 52.41 -9.48 -29.13
C SER A 55 52.93 -8.57 -28.01
N SER A 56 54.23 -8.26 -28.02
CA SER A 56 54.90 -7.49 -26.96
C SER A 56 54.25 -6.12 -26.73
N ASP A 57 53.89 -5.41 -27.80
CA ASP A 57 53.35 -4.05 -27.73
C ASP A 57 51.87 -3.99 -27.34
N LEU A 58 51.06 -4.96 -27.79
CA LEU A 58 49.65 -5.05 -27.36
C LEU A 58 49.55 -5.53 -25.91
N SER A 59 50.46 -6.38 -25.44
CA SER A 59 50.51 -6.84 -24.05
C SER A 59 50.72 -5.67 -23.08
N ALA A 60 51.73 -4.82 -23.32
CA ALA A 60 52.01 -3.65 -22.49
C ALA A 60 50.83 -2.65 -22.45
N LYS A 61 50.18 -2.42 -23.60
CA LYS A 61 48.99 -1.56 -23.68
C LYS A 61 47.77 -2.18 -22.98
N THR A 62 47.61 -3.49 -23.03
CA THR A 62 46.51 -4.21 -22.35
C THR A 62 46.69 -4.16 -20.84
N ASP A 63 47.92 -4.37 -20.33
CA ASP A 63 48.23 -4.28 -18.90
C ASP A 63 48.06 -2.84 -18.38
N LEU A 64 48.38 -1.83 -19.20
CA LEU A 64 48.12 -0.43 -18.88
C LEU A 64 46.62 -0.13 -18.80
N LEU A 65 45.82 -0.66 -19.72
CA LEU A 65 44.36 -0.57 -19.69
C LEU A 65 43.77 -1.22 -18.45
N GLU A 66 44.25 -2.40 -18.06
CA GLU A 66 43.82 -3.10 -16.85
C GLU A 66 44.11 -2.26 -15.60
N LYS A 67 45.33 -1.73 -15.48
CA LYS A 67 45.72 -0.84 -14.36
C LYS A 67 44.88 0.42 -14.29
N LEU A 68 44.63 1.08 -15.43
CA LEU A 68 43.81 2.29 -15.48
C LEU A 68 42.34 1.99 -15.17
N THR A 69 41.79 0.89 -15.67
CA THR A 69 40.41 0.47 -15.37
C THR A 69 40.24 0.20 -13.88
N ASN A 70 41.17 -0.55 -13.29
CA ASN A 70 41.18 -0.82 -11.85
C ASN A 70 41.37 0.45 -11.01
N SER A 71 42.17 1.41 -11.48
CA SER A 71 42.34 2.75 -10.87
C SER A 71 41.02 3.52 -10.89
N ILE A 72 40.36 3.60 -12.04
CA ILE A 72 39.07 4.27 -12.22
C ILE A 72 38.02 3.65 -11.30
N GLU A 73 37.92 2.32 -11.25
CA GLU A 73 36.94 1.64 -10.40
C GLU A 73 37.18 1.93 -8.92
N LYS A 74 38.43 1.79 -8.44
CA LYS A 74 38.79 2.13 -7.06
C LYS A 74 38.49 3.60 -6.73
N ASN A 75 38.77 4.51 -7.65
CA ASN A 75 38.54 5.94 -7.44
C ASN A 75 37.05 6.29 -7.50
N LYS A 76 36.25 5.66 -8.37
CA LYS A 76 34.78 5.80 -8.39
C LYS A 76 34.16 5.28 -7.09
N ASN A 77 34.65 4.16 -6.57
CA ASN A 77 34.21 3.64 -5.28
C ASN A 77 34.56 4.61 -4.14
N LYS A 78 35.78 5.14 -4.09
CA LYS A 78 36.16 6.20 -3.12
C LYS A 78 35.30 7.47 -3.27
N LEU A 79 35.02 7.88 -4.51
CA LEU A 79 34.17 9.04 -4.80
C LEU A 79 32.76 8.82 -4.27
N ASN A 80 32.20 7.61 -4.38
CA ASN A 80 30.88 7.29 -3.84
C ASN A 80 30.84 7.46 -2.31
N TYR A 81 31.85 6.96 -1.58
CA TYR A 81 31.93 7.16 -0.13
C TYR A 81 32.07 8.64 0.23
N LEU A 82 32.96 9.36 -0.45
CA LEU A 82 33.17 10.80 -0.21
C LEU A 82 32.00 11.68 -0.61
N LYS A 83 31.14 11.23 -1.54
CA LYS A 83 29.98 11.99 -2.01
C LYS A 83 28.99 12.25 -0.90
N GLU A 84 28.70 11.25 -0.06
CA GLU A 84 27.78 11.42 1.07
C GLU A 84 28.34 12.41 2.09
N ASP A 85 29.62 12.27 2.44
CA ASP A 85 30.28 13.15 3.40
C ASP A 85 30.40 14.58 2.88
N TYR A 86 30.72 14.75 1.59
CA TYR A 86 30.72 16.04 0.92
C TYR A 86 29.34 16.70 0.92
N GLN A 87 28.27 15.95 0.61
CA GLN A 87 26.90 16.49 0.64
C GLN A 87 26.48 16.89 2.05
N LYS A 88 26.78 16.07 3.06
CA LYS A 88 26.51 16.41 4.47
C LYS A 88 27.25 17.68 4.89
N ALA A 89 28.56 17.76 4.63
CA ALA A 89 29.37 18.92 4.97
C ALA A 89 28.90 20.19 4.22
N LYS A 90 28.58 20.07 2.93
CA LYS A 90 28.04 21.16 2.11
C LYS A 90 26.70 21.66 2.67
N ASN A 91 25.77 20.76 2.96
CA ASN A 91 24.46 21.12 3.48
C ASN A 91 24.57 21.81 4.84
N GLN A 92 25.41 21.30 5.75
CA GLN A 92 25.67 21.94 7.05
C GLN A 92 26.26 23.34 6.88
N PHE A 93 27.25 23.49 6.00
CA PHE A 93 27.89 24.77 5.71
C PHE A 93 26.89 25.79 5.13
N GLU A 94 26.07 25.38 4.17
CA GLU A 94 25.05 26.23 3.54
C GLU A 94 23.94 26.62 4.53
N GLN A 95 23.46 25.69 5.35
CA GLN A 95 22.45 25.97 6.38
C GLN A 95 22.93 27.01 7.38
N ILE A 96 24.16 26.88 7.91
CA ILE A 96 24.71 27.85 8.85
C ILE A 96 24.89 29.20 8.16
N THR A 97 25.40 29.21 6.93
CA THR A 97 25.61 30.44 6.15
C THR A 97 24.30 31.16 5.86
N ASN A 98 23.24 30.44 5.50
CA ASN A 98 21.92 31.03 5.22
C ASN A 98 21.25 31.52 6.51
N ASN A 99 21.30 30.74 7.59
CA ASN A 99 20.79 31.16 8.90
C ASN A 99 21.47 32.46 9.38
N LEU A 100 22.78 32.58 9.19
CA LEU A 100 23.52 33.80 9.53
C LEU A 100 23.04 35.01 8.72
N LYS A 101 22.74 34.82 7.42
CA LYS A 101 22.17 35.88 6.57
C LYS A 101 20.78 36.29 7.06
N GLU A 102 19.89 35.33 7.31
CA GLU A 102 18.53 35.60 7.80
C GLU A 102 18.52 36.34 9.14
N LYS A 103 19.32 35.90 10.11
CA LYS A 103 19.43 36.57 11.41
C LYS A 103 19.99 37.98 11.29
N LYS A 104 20.91 38.21 10.34
CA LYS A 104 21.41 39.57 10.05
C LYS A 104 20.30 40.47 9.51
N ILE A 105 19.44 39.95 8.62
CA ILE A 105 18.26 40.68 8.12
C ILE A 105 17.29 41.00 9.26
N GLN A 106 16.94 40.01 10.09
CA GLN A 106 16.06 40.21 11.26
C GLN A 106 16.61 41.24 12.25
N THR A 107 17.93 41.25 12.45
CA THR A 107 18.60 42.24 13.31
C THR A 107 18.46 43.64 12.74
N ASN A 108 18.65 43.81 11.43
CA ASN A 108 18.46 45.09 10.75
C ASN A 108 17.00 45.57 10.85
N ASP A 109 16.03 44.68 10.63
CA ASP A 109 14.61 45.01 10.70
C ASP A 109 14.17 45.44 12.11
N LEU A 110 14.60 44.71 13.14
CA LEU A 110 14.31 45.08 14.53
C LEU A 110 14.98 46.40 14.92
N THR A 111 16.18 46.66 14.39
CA THR A 111 16.88 47.94 14.61
C THR A 111 16.14 49.09 13.94
N ALA A 112 15.61 48.88 12.72
CA ALA A 112 14.78 49.86 12.02
C ALA A 112 13.44 50.11 12.76
N LYS A 113 12.75 49.05 13.21
CA LYS A 113 11.53 49.17 14.02
C LYS A 113 11.77 49.92 15.33
N LYS A 114 12.88 49.60 16.03
CA LYS A 114 13.30 50.32 17.23
C LYS A 114 13.47 51.82 16.92
N LYS A 115 14.16 52.16 15.83
CA LYS A 115 14.34 53.55 15.40
C LYS A 115 13.01 54.23 15.14
N GLY A 116 12.09 53.57 14.42
CA GLY A 116 10.73 54.07 14.18
C GLY A 116 9.96 54.36 15.46
N PHE A 117 10.06 53.51 16.50
CA PHE A 117 9.44 53.81 17.80
C PHE A 117 10.04 55.04 18.49
N PHE A 118 11.34 55.28 18.34
CA PHE A 118 11.96 56.51 18.86
C PHE A 118 11.57 57.75 18.05
N ASP A 119 11.41 57.63 16.74
CA ASP A 119 10.95 58.71 15.88
C ASP A 119 9.51 59.13 16.24
N GLU A 120 8.61 58.16 16.52
CA GLU A 120 7.25 58.40 17.02
C GLU A 120 7.23 59.05 18.41
N ILE A 121 8.11 58.60 19.32
CA ILE A 121 8.26 59.27 20.63
C ILE A 121 8.67 60.73 20.44
N ASN A 122 9.63 60.99 19.54
CA ASN A 122 10.08 62.35 19.25
C ASN A 122 8.97 63.20 18.61
N LYS A 123 8.15 62.62 17.72
CA LYS A 123 6.99 63.29 17.12
C LYS A 123 5.98 63.72 18.19
N ILE A 124 5.53 62.78 19.03
CA ILE A 124 4.59 63.06 20.12
C ILE A 124 5.18 64.10 21.09
N THR A 125 6.47 64.00 21.43
CA THR A 125 7.12 64.95 22.34
C THR A 125 7.13 66.36 21.76
N ARG A 126 7.44 66.51 20.46
CA ARG A 126 7.39 67.79 19.75
C ARG A 126 5.97 68.34 19.60
N GLU A 127 4.97 67.48 19.42
CA GLU A 127 3.56 67.89 19.38
C GLU A 127 3.06 68.39 20.74
N MET A 128 3.50 67.76 21.83
CA MET A 128 3.25 68.26 23.20
C MET A 128 3.95 69.60 23.45
N GLU A 129 5.14 69.82 22.89
CA GLU A 129 5.84 71.12 22.94
C GLU A 129 5.17 72.20 22.07
N LYS A 130 4.39 71.81 21.04
CA LYS A 130 3.81 72.73 20.03
C LYS A 130 2.34 73.12 20.24
N ALA A 131 1.62 72.61 21.25
CA ALA A 131 0.22 72.97 21.49
C ALA A 131 0.03 73.92 22.70
N PRO A 132 -0.44 75.18 22.54
CA PRO A 132 -0.55 75.98 21.33
C PRO A 132 0.31 77.26 21.34
N ARG A 133 0.89 77.58 20.18
CA ARG A 133 0.75 78.89 19.52
C ARG A 133 0.86 78.70 18.00
N ASN A 134 -0.30 78.75 17.36
CA ASN A 134 -0.60 79.08 15.96
C ASN A 134 0.04 78.30 14.78
N SER A 135 -0.90 77.79 13.96
CA SER A 135 -0.95 77.75 12.49
C SER A 135 -0.02 76.86 11.66
N ASP A 136 -0.71 76.06 10.84
CA ASP A 136 -0.45 75.68 9.45
C ASP A 136 0.70 74.72 9.11
N SER A 137 0.36 73.46 8.87
CA SER A 137 0.10 72.93 7.52
C SER A 137 0.41 71.43 7.37
N LYS A 138 -0.51 70.76 6.66
CA LYS A 138 -0.39 69.52 5.87
C LYS A 138 0.29 68.32 6.52
N ASP A 139 -0.52 67.39 7.03
CA ASP A 139 -0.06 66.04 7.36
C ASP A 139 -0.58 65.00 6.37
N LEU A 140 0.36 64.14 5.97
CA LEU A 140 0.17 62.94 5.18
C LEU A 140 -0.77 61.96 5.89
N ASP A 141 -1.69 61.42 5.10
CA ASP A 141 -2.65 60.41 5.46
C ASP A 141 -1.95 59.03 5.62
N LEU A 142 -1.79 58.58 6.86
CA LEU A 142 -1.54 57.17 7.19
C LEU A 142 -2.45 56.75 8.36
N ASN A 143 -3.65 56.36 7.96
CA ASN A 143 -4.59 55.43 8.60
C ASN A 143 -4.07 54.68 9.84
N ILE A 144 -4.21 55.31 11.02
CA ILE A 144 -4.24 54.62 12.31
C ILE A 144 -5.52 55.07 13.02
N LYS A 145 -6.54 54.20 13.02
CA LYS A 145 -7.77 54.38 13.81
C LYS A 145 -7.39 54.55 15.29
N PRO A 146 -7.64 55.71 15.91
CA PRO A 146 -7.35 55.91 17.33
C PRO A 146 -8.44 55.25 18.17
N THR A 147 -8.07 54.31 19.04
CA THR A 147 -8.93 53.95 20.18
C THR A 147 -8.94 55.09 21.20
N PRO A 148 -10.08 55.38 21.86
CA PRO A 148 -10.26 56.62 22.62
C PRO A 148 -9.60 56.56 24.01
N ASN A 149 -9.01 57.69 24.42
CA ASN A 149 -8.46 58.01 25.75
C ASN A 149 -7.23 57.23 26.26
N THR A 150 -6.09 57.33 25.56
CA THR A 150 -4.77 57.14 26.22
C THR A 150 -3.98 58.44 26.18
N SER A 151 -3.43 58.84 27.33
CA SER A 151 -2.61 60.06 27.43
C SER A 151 -1.36 59.95 26.56
N ASN A 152 -0.84 61.06 26.02
CA ASN A 152 0.43 61.08 25.31
C ASN A 152 1.57 60.44 26.13
N TYR A 153 1.50 60.57 27.46
CA TYR A 153 2.39 59.86 28.39
C TYR A 153 2.30 58.33 28.26
N GLU A 154 1.09 57.77 28.17
CA GLU A 154 0.88 56.32 28.04
C GLU A 154 1.34 55.81 26.67
N LYS A 155 1.13 56.60 25.61
CA LYS A 155 1.65 56.30 24.27
C LYS A 155 3.17 56.26 24.26
N ILE A 156 3.84 57.27 24.82
CA ILE A 156 5.30 57.31 24.96
C ILE A 156 5.80 56.13 25.80
N LYS A 157 5.14 55.81 26.92
CA LYS A 157 5.50 54.66 27.77
C LYS A 157 5.38 53.34 27.00
N ALA A 158 4.32 53.17 26.21
CA ALA A 158 4.13 51.99 25.37
C ALA A 158 5.22 51.87 24.27
N PHE A 159 5.55 52.96 23.58
CA PHE A 159 6.63 52.96 22.58
C PHE A 159 8.01 52.70 23.19
N ARG A 160 8.30 53.25 24.38
CA ARG A 160 9.55 52.94 25.12
C ARG A 160 9.63 51.47 25.50
N LYS A 161 8.51 50.86 25.91
CA LYS A 161 8.44 49.43 26.22
C LYS A 161 8.72 48.59 24.95
N LYS A 162 8.07 48.92 23.83
CA LYS A 162 8.29 48.24 22.54
C LYS A 162 9.73 48.39 22.04
N ALA A 163 10.34 49.57 22.18
CA ALA A 163 11.73 49.81 21.80
C ALA A 163 12.72 49.00 22.65
N LYS A 164 12.48 48.88 23.96
CA LYS A 164 13.26 47.99 24.86
C LYS A 164 13.13 46.53 24.47
N GLU A 165 11.92 46.10 24.09
CA GLU A 165 11.66 44.74 23.63
C GLU A 165 12.39 44.43 22.30
N CYS A 166 12.38 45.36 21.34
CA CYS A 166 13.19 45.25 20.13
C CYS A 166 14.69 45.15 20.46
N GLN A 167 15.21 45.97 21.38
CA GLN A 167 16.62 45.89 21.79
C GLN A 167 16.97 44.54 22.44
N TYR A 168 16.08 44.00 23.28
CA TYR A 168 16.26 42.69 23.89
C TYR A 168 16.32 41.59 22.81
N GLN A 169 15.40 41.62 21.85
CA GLN A 169 15.38 40.68 20.72
C GLN A 169 16.65 40.81 19.86
N VAL A 170 17.12 42.03 19.58
CA VAL A 170 18.39 42.26 18.87
C VAL A 170 19.57 41.64 19.62
N ASN A 171 19.67 41.84 20.93
CA ASN A 171 20.76 41.26 21.72
C ASN A 171 20.72 39.72 21.69
N LYS A 172 19.53 39.12 21.80
CA LYS A 172 19.34 37.67 21.71
C LYS A 172 19.75 37.13 20.34
N ILE A 173 19.36 37.79 19.25
CA ILE A 173 19.75 37.38 17.89
C ILE A 173 21.26 37.52 17.70
N ASN A 174 21.88 38.58 18.21
CA ASN A 174 23.34 38.78 18.14
C ASN A 174 24.14 37.69 18.86
N GLN A 175 23.67 37.25 20.04
CA GLN A 175 24.28 36.10 20.73
C GLN A 175 24.20 34.83 19.85
N GLN A 176 23.05 34.57 19.25
CA GLN A 176 22.89 33.42 18.37
C GLN A 176 23.73 33.53 17.08
N ILE A 177 23.94 34.74 16.55
CA ILE A 177 24.84 34.98 15.41
C ILE A 177 26.28 34.61 15.81
N LEU A 178 26.72 35.00 17.01
CA LEU A 178 28.05 34.69 17.51
C LEU A 178 28.26 33.17 17.63
N GLU A 179 27.31 32.47 18.25
CA GLU A 179 27.34 31.00 18.35
C GLU A 179 27.40 30.32 16.99
N GLN A 180 26.62 30.80 16.01
CA GLN A 180 26.63 30.25 14.66
C GLN A 180 27.92 30.56 13.89
N ARG A 181 28.56 31.72 14.12
CA ARG A 181 29.88 32.04 13.55
C ARG A 181 30.95 31.10 14.07
N ASN A 182 30.97 30.82 15.37
CA ASN A 182 31.93 29.89 15.96
C ASN A 182 31.76 28.48 15.35
N LYS A 183 30.51 28.00 15.24
CA LYS A 183 30.22 26.74 14.55
C LYS A 183 30.67 26.73 13.09
N LEU A 184 30.53 27.86 12.39
CA LEU A 184 30.99 27.98 11.01
C LEU A 184 32.52 27.89 10.92
N GLU A 185 33.25 28.55 11.83
CA GLU A 185 34.71 28.50 11.87
C GLU A 185 35.24 27.09 12.16
N GLU A 186 34.54 26.30 12.98
CA GLU A 186 34.89 24.90 13.24
C GLU A 186 34.66 23.98 12.03
N ILE A 187 33.59 24.19 11.27
CA ILE A 187 33.19 23.32 10.17
C ILE A 187 33.90 23.69 8.86
N ARG A 188 34.19 24.97 8.63
CA ARG A 188 34.81 25.48 7.40
C ARG A 188 36.08 24.73 6.97
N PRO A 189 37.10 24.50 7.82
CA PRO A 189 38.31 23.80 7.38
C PRO A 189 38.01 22.35 6.95
N LYS A 190 37.10 21.66 7.64
CA LYS A 190 36.69 20.30 7.28
C LYS A 190 35.97 20.27 5.93
N TYR A 191 35.08 21.23 5.69
CA TYR A 191 34.38 21.35 4.42
C TYR A 191 35.34 21.60 3.25
N GLU A 192 36.28 22.54 3.38
CA GLU A 192 37.25 22.87 2.32
C GLU A 192 38.16 21.67 2.00
N GLN A 193 38.57 20.91 3.02
CA GLN A 193 39.37 19.69 2.81
C GLN A 193 38.58 18.64 2.02
N ILE A 194 37.35 18.31 2.46
CA ILE A 194 36.49 17.32 1.80
C ILE A 194 36.19 17.76 0.35
N LYS A 195 35.93 19.05 0.13
CA LYS A 195 35.70 19.61 -1.20
C LYS A 195 36.93 19.43 -2.11
N SER A 196 38.11 19.80 -1.63
CA SER A 196 39.37 19.62 -2.37
C SER A 196 39.60 18.15 -2.74
N ASP A 197 39.41 17.24 -1.79
CA ASP A 197 39.65 15.81 -2.01
C ASP A 197 38.64 15.22 -3.01
N TYR A 198 37.38 15.65 -2.94
CA TYR A 198 36.33 15.29 -3.89
C TYR A 198 36.67 15.77 -5.31
N GLU A 199 37.04 17.05 -5.47
CA GLU A 199 37.39 17.64 -6.78
C GLU A 199 38.63 16.99 -7.40
N LYS A 200 39.66 16.70 -6.59
CA LYS A 200 40.87 16.00 -7.05
C LYS A 200 40.58 14.59 -7.55
N LEU A 201 39.75 13.82 -6.85
CA LEU A 201 39.36 12.48 -7.28
C LEU A 201 38.57 12.50 -8.59
N LEU A 202 37.70 13.51 -8.76
CA LEU A 202 36.92 13.69 -9.97
C LEU A 202 37.82 13.99 -11.18
N ASP A 203 38.80 14.87 -11.02
CA ASP A 203 39.80 15.17 -12.05
C ASP A 203 40.67 13.95 -12.40
N LEU A 204 41.11 13.18 -11.38
CA LEU A 204 41.85 11.94 -11.60
C LEU A 204 41.06 10.91 -12.41
N ILE A 205 39.78 10.70 -12.07
CA ILE A 205 38.91 9.79 -12.83
C ILE A 205 38.78 10.25 -14.28
N GLN A 206 38.53 11.53 -14.52
CA GLN A 206 38.39 12.07 -15.87
C GLN A 206 39.68 11.95 -16.70
N LYS A 207 40.85 12.15 -16.09
CA LYS A 207 42.15 11.97 -16.74
C LYS A 207 42.39 10.51 -17.11
N ASP A 208 42.12 9.58 -16.19
CA ASP A 208 42.28 8.15 -16.44
C ASP A 208 41.29 7.67 -17.53
N GLU A 209 40.04 8.13 -17.52
CA GLU A 209 39.03 7.81 -18.56
C GLU A 209 39.46 8.28 -19.96
N LYS A 210 39.98 9.51 -20.08
CA LYS A 210 40.55 10.01 -21.35
C LYS A 210 41.73 9.16 -21.81
N ARG A 211 42.58 8.72 -20.87
CA ARG A 211 43.74 7.89 -21.18
C ARG A 211 43.32 6.50 -21.65
N VAL A 212 42.32 5.90 -21.01
CA VAL A 212 41.69 4.64 -21.45
C VAL A 212 41.14 4.77 -22.88
N ALA A 213 40.39 5.84 -23.18
CA ALA A 213 39.83 6.04 -24.52
C ALA A 213 40.92 6.14 -25.60
N ASN A 214 42.03 6.82 -25.32
CA ASN A 214 43.16 6.90 -26.24
C ASN A 214 43.84 5.54 -26.45
N ILE A 215 44.13 4.80 -25.38
CA ILE A 215 44.76 3.48 -25.49
C ILE A 215 43.85 2.50 -26.24
N LYS A 216 42.53 2.56 -26.02
CA LYS A 216 41.54 1.75 -26.77
C LYS A 216 41.59 2.03 -28.27
N LYS A 217 41.65 3.31 -28.66
CA LYS A 217 41.77 3.71 -30.07
C LYS A 217 43.07 3.21 -30.68
N ASP A 218 44.19 3.42 -29.98
CA ASP A 218 45.51 2.97 -30.43
C ASP A 218 45.60 1.43 -30.55
N LEU A 219 44.92 0.68 -29.68
CA LEU A 219 44.85 -0.78 -29.77
C LEU A 219 44.04 -1.24 -30.98
N GLN A 220 42.89 -0.61 -31.24
CA GLN A 220 42.08 -0.92 -32.42
C GLN A 220 42.83 -0.64 -33.73
N ASP A 221 43.57 0.47 -33.78
CA ASP A 221 44.32 0.87 -34.97
C ASP A 221 45.56 -0.01 -35.20
N ASN A 222 46.26 -0.43 -34.13
CA ASN A 222 47.40 -1.34 -34.24
C ASN A 222 46.97 -2.78 -34.58
N PHE A 223 45.92 -3.29 -33.94
CA PHE A 223 45.46 -4.67 -34.18
C PHE A 223 44.99 -4.88 -35.63
N LYS A 224 44.32 -3.88 -36.23
CA LYS A 224 43.90 -3.93 -37.64
C LYS A 224 45.08 -3.99 -38.62
N LYS A 225 46.21 -3.37 -38.27
CA LYS A 225 47.42 -3.35 -39.11
C LYS A 225 48.24 -4.64 -39.00
N ASP A 226 48.31 -5.23 -37.82
CA ASP A 226 49.19 -6.40 -37.57
C ASP A 226 48.52 -7.74 -37.92
N HIS A 227 47.20 -7.78 -38.10
CA HIS A 227 46.40 -9.01 -38.23
C HIS A 227 45.32 -8.95 -39.31
N GLU A 228 45.59 -8.27 -40.43
CA GLU A 228 44.66 -8.06 -41.55
C GLU A 228 44.07 -9.40 -42.08
N ASP A 229 44.87 -10.47 -42.13
CA ASP A 229 44.47 -11.82 -42.56
C ASP A 229 43.49 -12.53 -41.58
N LEU A 230 43.64 -12.32 -40.27
CA LEU A 230 42.75 -12.92 -39.24
C LEU A 230 41.37 -12.24 -39.21
N THR A 231 41.30 -10.98 -39.60
CA THR A 231 40.05 -10.20 -39.66
C THR A 231 39.09 -10.64 -40.77
N GLU A 232 39.61 -11.20 -41.86
CA GLU A 232 38.80 -11.72 -42.97
C GLU A 232 38.23 -13.11 -42.67
N ASP A 233 39.02 -14.04 -42.11
CA ASP A 233 38.60 -15.42 -41.82
C ASP A 233 37.54 -15.54 -40.70
N LEU A 234 37.55 -14.61 -39.74
CA LEU A 234 36.65 -14.62 -38.58
C LEU A 234 35.45 -13.67 -38.71
N ASN A 235 35.25 -13.06 -39.88
CA ASN A 235 34.13 -12.13 -40.17
C ASN A 235 34.04 -10.97 -39.15
N LEU A 236 35.19 -10.37 -38.83
CA LEU A 236 35.43 -9.52 -37.66
C LEU A 236 35.01 -8.05 -37.79
N LYS A 237 34.07 -7.70 -38.68
CA LYS A 237 33.62 -6.31 -38.87
C LYS A 237 33.02 -5.64 -37.61
N SER A 238 32.79 -6.38 -36.51
CA SER A 238 32.07 -5.87 -35.33
C SER A 238 32.62 -6.29 -33.95
N ILE A 239 33.79 -6.93 -33.86
CA ILE A 239 34.33 -7.33 -32.54
C ILE A 239 35.11 -6.19 -31.89
N ASP A 240 34.60 -5.68 -30.78
CA ASP A 240 35.31 -4.74 -29.92
C ASP A 240 36.46 -5.46 -29.20
N ILE A 241 37.69 -5.22 -29.65
CA ILE A 241 38.94 -5.80 -29.11
C ILE A 241 39.40 -5.00 -27.87
N THR A 242 38.63 -4.01 -27.42
CA THR A 242 39.02 -3.13 -26.31
C THR A 242 38.68 -3.68 -24.92
N GLU A 243 37.97 -4.80 -24.86
CA GLU A 243 37.64 -5.53 -23.64
C GLU A 243 38.81 -6.43 -23.23
N THR A 244 39.18 -6.42 -21.95
CA THR A 244 40.27 -7.28 -21.46
C THR A 244 39.79 -8.73 -21.37
N PRO A 245 40.71 -9.72 -21.45
CA PRO A 245 40.35 -11.13 -21.27
C PRO A 245 39.58 -11.41 -19.96
N GLN A 246 39.92 -10.70 -18.87
CA GLN A 246 39.24 -10.82 -17.59
C GLN A 246 37.79 -10.30 -17.65
N GLN A 247 37.55 -9.19 -18.36
CA GLN A 247 36.19 -8.65 -18.56
C GLN A 247 35.33 -9.62 -19.34
N ILE A 248 35.88 -10.19 -20.43
CA ILE A 248 35.18 -11.17 -21.26
C ILE A 248 34.91 -12.46 -20.45
N GLU A 249 35.86 -12.93 -19.63
CA GLU A 249 35.68 -14.09 -18.75
C GLU A 249 34.58 -13.86 -17.71
N LEU A 250 34.48 -12.66 -17.14
CA LEU A 250 33.43 -12.29 -16.20
C LEU A 250 32.05 -12.23 -16.89
N GLU A 251 31.96 -11.71 -18.11
CA GLU A 251 30.73 -11.76 -18.90
C GLU A 251 30.31 -13.19 -19.26
N ILE A 252 31.26 -14.07 -19.59
CA ILE A 252 30.98 -15.49 -19.82
C ILE A 252 30.43 -16.14 -18.55
N GLN A 253 30.99 -15.84 -17.37
CA GLN A 253 30.48 -16.33 -16.09
C GLN A 253 29.04 -15.87 -15.84
N GLN A 254 28.73 -14.59 -16.10
CA GLN A 254 27.36 -14.07 -15.97
C GLN A 254 26.39 -14.74 -16.94
N VAL A 255 26.80 -14.95 -18.19
CA VAL A 255 25.99 -15.66 -19.18
C VAL A 255 25.72 -17.09 -18.73
N ASN A 256 26.75 -17.82 -18.26
CA ASN A 256 26.59 -19.16 -17.71
C ASN A 256 25.67 -19.20 -16.49
N ALA A 257 25.76 -18.22 -15.58
CA ALA A 257 24.86 -18.11 -14.43
C ALA A 257 23.39 -17.92 -14.83
N GLN A 258 23.12 -17.28 -15.97
CA GLN A 258 21.76 -17.16 -16.51
C GLN A 258 21.32 -18.42 -17.29
N LEU A 259 22.27 -19.18 -17.83
CA LEU A 259 22.04 -20.38 -18.63
C LEU A 259 21.72 -21.59 -17.74
N ASN A 260 22.46 -21.75 -16.63
CA ASN A 260 22.35 -22.91 -15.73
C ASN A 260 20.92 -23.16 -15.22
N PRO A 261 20.16 -22.18 -14.70
CA PRO A 261 18.80 -22.42 -14.23
C PRO A 261 17.84 -22.86 -15.35
N ILE A 262 18.09 -22.41 -16.58
CA ILE A 262 17.31 -22.82 -17.75
C ILE A 262 17.65 -24.28 -18.09
N LEU A 263 18.92 -24.66 -18.05
CA LEU A 263 19.34 -26.05 -18.30
C LEU A 263 18.85 -27.01 -17.21
N GLU A 264 18.88 -26.60 -15.93
CA GLU A 264 18.39 -27.39 -14.80
C GLU A 264 16.89 -27.71 -14.92
N LYS A 265 16.08 -26.75 -15.38
CA LYS A 265 14.64 -26.94 -15.59
C LYS A 265 14.31 -28.02 -16.63
N TRP A 266 15.21 -28.28 -17.59
CA TRP A 266 14.92 -29.11 -18.76
C TRP A 266 15.86 -30.32 -18.92
N GLY A 267 16.83 -30.51 -18.02
CA GLY A 267 17.73 -31.67 -17.95
C GLY A 267 18.89 -31.61 -18.96
N GLN A 268 20.13 -31.78 -18.51
CA GLN A 268 21.34 -31.48 -19.30
C GLN A 268 21.59 -32.36 -20.55
N GLU A 269 20.97 -33.54 -20.66
CA GLU A 269 21.40 -34.59 -21.61
C GLU A 269 20.63 -34.63 -22.96
N GLU A 270 19.50 -33.91 -23.12
CA GLU A 270 18.75 -33.85 -24.41
C GLU A 270 18.95 -32.53 -25.20
N TYR A 271 19.91 -31.70 -24.79
CA TYR A 271 19.96 -30.27 -25.10
C TYR A 271 20.58 -29.92 -26.46
N THR A 272 19.73 -29.83 -27.49
CA THR A 272 19.97 -28.89 -28.58
C THR A 272 18.80 -27.92 -28.68
N PRO A 273 19.03 -26.64 -29.05
CA PRO A 273 17.93 -25.70 -29.32
C PRO A 273 16.87 -26.26 -30.28
N SER A 274 17.29 -27.12 -31.22
CA SER A 274 16.42 -27.83 -32.16
C SER A 274 15.47 -28.83 -31.47
N ASN A 275 15.98 -29.67 -30.56
CA ASN A 275 15.16 -30.63 -29.80
C ASN A 275 14.14 -29.94 -28.89
N LEU A 276 14.57 -28.87 -28.21
CA LEU A 276 13.70 -28.09 -27.32
C LEU A 276 12.54 -27.44 -28.09
N PHE A 277 12.82 -26.94 -29.29
CA PHE A 277 11.80 -26.34 -30.16
C PHE A 277 10.77 -27.39 -30.60
N GLU A 278 11.21 -28.57 -31.01
CA GLU A 278 10.31 -29.67 -31.39
C GLU A 278 9.46 -30.17 -30.20
N THR A 279 10.02 -30.23 -29.00
CA THR A 279 9.26 -30.56 -27.78
C THR A 279 8.18 -29.53 -27.48
N ILE A 280 8.50 -28.23 -27.53
CA ILE A 280 7.53 -27.16 -27.32
C ILE A 280 6.44 -27.17 -28.40
N LYS A 281 6.83 -27.39 -29.66
CA LYS A 281 5.89 -27.52 -30.79
C LYS A 281 4.92 -28.68 -30.60
N LYS A 282 5.40 -29.84 -30.11
CA LYS A 282 4.53 -30.97 -29.73
C LYS A 282 3.57 -30.58 -28.60
N LYS A 283 4.04 -29.90 -27.55
CA LYS A 283 3.18 -29.44 -26.45
C LYS A 283 2.10 -28.48 -26.94
N ILE A 284 2.44 -27.51 -27.79
CA ILE A 284 1.48 -26.56 -28.40
C ILE A 284 0.44 -27.29 -29.24
N ASN A 285 0.88 -28.25 -30.06
CA ASN A 285 -0.04 -29.05 -30.89
C ASN A 285 -0.99 -29.90 -30.04
N ASN A 286 -0.49 -30.50 -28.95
CA ASN A 286 -1.30 -31.28 -28.02
C ASN A 286 -2.32 -30.40 -27.28
N TYR A 287 -1.90 -29.21 -26.82
CA TYR A 287 -2.79 -28.24 -26.18
C TYR A 287 -3.89 -27.76 -27.14
N SER A 288 -3.54 -27.44 -28.39
CA SER A 288 -4.52 -27.06 -29.42
C SER A 288 -5.55 -28.18 -29.69
N LYS A 289 -5.10 -29.44 -29.75
CA LYS A 289 -6.00 -30.59 -29.87
C LYS A 289 -6.92 -30.73 -28.66
N ALA A 290 -6.39 -30.61 -27.45
CA ALA A 290 -7.16 -30.71 -26.20
C ALA A 290 -8.23 -29.61 -26.11
N LEU A 291 -7.88 -28.35 -26.42
CA LEU A 291 -8.82 -27.24 -26.47
C LEU A 291 -9.97 -27.48 -27.47
N ASN A 292 -9.63 -27.98 -28.67
CA ASN A 292 -10.65 -28.28 -29.69
C ASN A 292 -11.60 -29.41 -29.25
N GLN A 293 -11.10 -30.40 -28.52
CA GLN A 293 -11.92 -31.49 -27.98
C GLN A 293 -12.81 -31.05 -26.81
N GLN A 294 -12.38 -30.05 -26.03
CA GLN A 294 -13.09 -29.54 -24.85
C GLN A 294 -13.92 -28.28 -25.11
N LYS A 295 -14.01 -27.82 -26.37
CA LYS A 295 -14.66 -26.56 -26.74
C LYS A 295 -16.11 -26.45 -26.24
N ASP A 296 -16.86 -27.54 -26.35
CA ASP A 296 -18.27 -27.60 -25.95
C ASP A 296 -18.46 -27.68 -24.43
N THR A 297 -17.42 -28.09 -23.69
CA THR A 297 -17.43 -28.12 -22.21
C THR A 297 -16.93 -26.83 -21.58
N LEU A 298 -16.08 -26.07 -22.28
CA LEU A 298 -15.52 -24.80 -21.81
C LEU A 298 -16.44 -23.60 -22.08
N THR A 299 -17.45 -23.78 -22.92
CA THR A 299 -18.47 -22.78 -23.21
C THR A 299 -19.68 -22.97 -22.31
N SER A 300 -20.10 -21.92 -21.61
CA SER A 300 -21.32 -21.99 -20.80
C SER A 300 -22.55 -21.88 -21.70
N PRO A 301 -23.46 -22.87 -21.72
CA PRO A 301 -24.72 -22.77 -22.45
C PRO A 301 -25.74 -21.87 -21.74
N LEU A 302 -25.39 -21.30 -20.57
CA LEU A 302 -26.29 -20.51 -19.74
C LEU A 302 -26.19 -19.02 -20.11
N PRO A 303 -27.30 -18.36 -20.46
CA PRO A 303 -27.33 -16.91 -20.62
C PRO A 303 -26.83 -16.20 -19.36
N LEU A 304 -26.00 -15.19 -19.54
CA LEU A 304 -25.48 -14.39 -18.42
C LEU A 304 -26.61 -13.74 -17.60
N GLU A 305 -27.71 -13.37 -18.26
CA GLU A 305 -28.88 -12.79 -17.61
C GLU A 305 -29.55 -13.76 -16.64
N ASP A 306 -29.66 -15.05 -16.99
CA ASP A 306 -30.22 -16.08 -16.10
C ASP A 306 -29.35 -16.25 -14.84
N ILE A 307 -28.02 -16.18 -14.99
CA ILE A 307 -27.08 -16.26 -13.86
C ILE A 307 -27.25 -15.04 -12.94
N LYS A 308 -27.34 -13.83 -13.52
CA LYS A 308 -27.58 -12.60 -12.76
C LYS A 308 -28.91 -12.65 -12.01
N GLU A 309 -29.94 -13.17 -12.65
CA GLU A 309 -31.26 -13.32 -12.05
C GLU A 309 -31.23 -14.27 -10.85
N VAL A 310 -30.57 -15.43 -10.97
CA VAL A 310 -30.39 -16.37 -9.85
C VAL A 310 -29.62 -15.75 -8.69
N ILE A 311 -28.54 -15.00 -8.97
CA ILE A 311 -27.78 -14.29 -7.93
C ILE A 311 -28.65 -13.23 -7.24
N ASN A 312 -29.46 -12.50 -8.00
CA ASN A 312 -30.37 -11.50 -7.44
C ASN A 312 -31.46 -12.14 -6.57
N HIS A 313 -31.99 -13.29 -6.96
CA HIS A 313 -32.93 -14.04 -6.12
C HIS A 313 -32.27 -14.54 -4.83
N PHE A 314 -31.03 -15.04 -4.90
CA PHE A 314 -30.29 -15.47 -3.73
C PHE A 314 -30.06 -14.32 -2.75
N ARG A 315 -29.66 -13.14 -3.24
CA ARG A 315 -29.50 -11.91 -2.43
C ARG A 315 -30.80 -11.48 -1.75
N LYS A 316 -31.95 -11.62 -2.42
CA LYS A 316 -33.25 -11.33 -1.81
C LYS A 316 -33.54 -12.28 -0.64
N VAL A 317 -33.19 -13.56 -0.77
CA VAL A 317 -33.33 -14.53 0.33
C VAL A 317 -32.40 -14.19 1.48
N GLU A 318 -31.14 -13.85 1.21
CA GLU A 318 -30.18 -13.42 2.24
C GLU A 318 -30.65 -12.19 3.02
N ASP A 319 -31.20 -11.19 2.34
CA ASP A 319 -31.76 -10.00 2.98
C ASP A 319 -32.96 -10.35 3.87
N LEU A 320 -33.87 -11.21 3.40
CA LEU A 320 -35.00 -11.69 4.20
C LEU A 320 -34.54 -12.42 5.47
N LEU A 321 -33.57 -13.33 5.34
CA LEU A 321 -33.02 -14.05 6.50
C LEU A 321 -32.31 -13.11 7.47
N SER A 322 -31.57 -12.12 6.97
CA SER A 322 -30.90 -11.11 7.79
C SER A 322 -31.90 -10.27 8.59
N ARG A 323 -33.04 -9.92 7.99
CA ARG A 323 -34.12 -9.21 8.68
C ARG A 323 -34.79 -10.09 9.75
N ILE A 324 -35.04 -11.37 9.45
CA ILE A 324 -35.58 -12.33 10.44
C ILE A 324 -34.61 -12.48 11.61
N GLU A 325 -33.31 -12.59 11.33
CA GLU A 325 -32.27 -12.65 12.34
C GLU A 325 -32.29 -11.41 13.23
N ALA A 326 -32.34 -10.20 12.63
CA ALA A 326 -32.36 -8.94 13.36
C ALA A 326 -33.59 -8.80 14.27
N ILE A 327 -34.79 -9.11 13.76
CA ILE A 327 -36.02 -9.09 14.56
C ILE A 327 -35.90 -10.10 15.70
N SER A 328 -35.55 -11.35 15.40
CA SER A 328 -35.42 -12.41 16.39
C SER A 328 -34.42 -12.04 17.50
N ASN A 329 -33.27 -11.49 17.13
CA ASN A 329 -32.23 -11.07 18.07
C ASN A 329 -32.63 -9.88 18.95
N THR A 330 -33.65 -9.11 18.58
CA THR A 330 -34.20 -8.08 19.47
C THR A 330 -34.84 -8.73 20.70
N PHE A 331 -35.55 -9.85 20.51
CA PHE A 331 -36.19 -10.57 21.60
C PHE A 331 -35.24 -11.53 22.33
N LEU A 332 -34.34 -12.21 21.61
CA LEU A 332 -33.45 -13.21 22.19
C LEU A 332 -32.45 -12.62 23.19
N LYS A 333 -32.10 -11.33 23.06
CA LYS A 333 -31.27 -10.61 24.03
C LYS A 333 -31.84 -10.67 25.45
N GLU A 334 -33.17 -10.68 25.62
CA GLU A 334 -33.81 -10.77 26.94
C GLU A 334 -33.49 -12.06 27.68
N ILE A 335 -33.13 -13.12 26.97
CA ILE A 335 -32.70 -14.40 27.56
C ILE A 335 -31.20 -14.63 27.41
N ASN A 336 -30.43 -13.58 27.10
CA ASN A 336 -28.98 -13.65 26.85
C ASN A 336 -28.59 -14.65 25.75
N LEU A 337 -29.41 -14.73 24.71
CA LEU A 337 -29.19 -15.58 23.55
C LEU A 337 -29.12 -14.72 22.28
N LYS A 338 -28.31 -15.14 21.32
CA LYS A 338 -28.29 -14.58 19.97
C LYS A 338 -28.39 -15.72 18.97
N THR A 339 -29.14 -15.54 17.89
CA THR A 339 -29.19 -16.46 16.75
C THR A 339 -28.41 -15.88 15.57
N LEU A 340 -27.77 -16.75 14.80
CA LEU A 340 -27.16 -16.48 13.51
C LEU A 340 -27.80 -17.43 12.49
N ILE A 341 -28.31 -16.88 11.40
CA ILE A 341 -28.95 -17.64 10.32
C ILE A 341 -27.96 -17.73 9.17
N GLN A 342 -27.59 -18.95 8.77
CA GLN A 342 -26.61 -19.19 7.70
C GLN A 342 -27.24 -20.03 6.60
N ILE A 343 -26.97 -19.67 5.35
CA ILE A 343 -27.26 -20.53 4.20
C ILE A 343 -26.03 -21.41 3.97
N LEU A 344 -26.21 -22.71 4.10
CA LEU A 344 -25.21 -23.71 3.72
C LEU A 344 -25.54 -24.24 2.34
N LEU A 345 -24.55 -24.19 1.46
CA LEU A 345 -24.62 -24.81 0.14
C LEU A 345 -23.88 -26.14 0.23
N ASP A 346 -24.62 -27.24 0.11
CA ASP A 346 -23.99 -28.54 -0.11
C ASP A 346 -23.56 -28.62 -1.57
N MET A 347 -22.30 -29.00 -1.80
CA MET A 347 -21.75 -29.12 -3.15
C MET A 347 -22.37 -30.29 -3.91
N ASP A 348 -22.91 -31.29 -3.20
CA ASP A 348 -23.44 -32.53 -3.78
C ASP A 348 -24.96 -32.56 -3.90
N SER A 349 -25.66 -31.58 -3.29
CA SER A 349 -27.12 -31.48 -3.34
C SER A 349 -27.57 -30.29 -4.20
N ASP A 350 -28.71 -30.44 -4.87
CA ASP A 350 -29.38 -29.33 -5.57
C ASP A 350 -30.12 -28.37 -4.61
N ALA A 351 -29.97 -28.56 -3.30
CA ALA A 351 -30.64 -27.79 -2.26
C ALA A 351 -29.65 -26.98 -1.42
N PHE A 352 -30.13 -25.86 -0.87
CA PHE A 352 -29.44 -25.13 0.18
C PHE A 352 -30.14 -25.38 1.52
N LEU A 353 -29.36 -25.42 2.59
CA LEU A 353 -29.87 -25.62 3.95
C LEU A 353 -29.78 -24.31 4.73
N ILE A 354 -30.86 -23.94 5.42
CA ILE A 354 -30.83 -22.83 6.36
C ILE A 354 -30.48 -23.40 7.73
N GLN A 355 -29.29 -23.05 8.23
CA GLN A 355 -28.82 -23.46 9.54
C GLN A 355 -28.94 -22.32 10.54
N PHE A 356 -29.47 -22.62 11.72
CA PHE A 356 -29.51 -21.72 12.87
C PHE A 356 -28.39 -22.08 13.84
N LYS A 357 -27.52 -21.11 14.14
CA LYS A 357 -26.51 -21.19 15.19
C LYS A 357 -26.89 -20.26 16.33
N PHE A 358 -26.55 -20.64 17.55
CA PHE A 358 -26.87 -19.86 18.74
C PHE A 358 -25.61 -19.50 19.52
N ILE A 359 -25.61 -18.31 20.12
CA ILE A 359 -24.52 -17.79 20.95
C ILE A 359 -25.10 -17.38 22.31
N ARG A 360 -24.53 -17.91 23.41
CA ARG A 360 -24.80 -17.48 24.79
C ARG A 360 -23.76 -16.41 25.21
N SER A 361 -23.96 -15.73 26.34
CA SER A 361 -23.06 -14.65 26.81
C SER A 361 -21.58 -15.04 26.98
N GLN A 362 -21.28 -16.35 26.97
CA GLN A 362 -19.96 -16.93 26.84
C GLN A 362 -19.87 -17.57 25.45
N LYS A 363 -18.82 -17.25 24.69
CA LYS A 363 -18.71 -17.20 23.22
C LYS A 363 -18.91 -18.51 22.43
N GLU A 364 -19.51 -19.55 23.00
CA GLU A 364 -19.71 -20.83 22.33
C GLU A 364 -20.85 -20.76 21.30
N HIS A 365 -20.56 -21.27 20.10
CA HIS A 365 -21.58 -21.53 19.08
C HIS A 365 -22.19 -22.91 19.32
N ILE A 366 -23.48 -22.93 19.62
CA ILE A 366 -24.23 -24.17 19.88
C ILE A 366 -25.34 -24.39 18.86
N GLY A 367 -25.72 -25.64 18.65
CA GLY A 367 -26.84 -26.01 17.78
C GLY A 367 -28.18 -25.86 18.47
N PHE A 368 -29.28 -25.95 17.70
CA PHE A 368 -30.63 -25.92 18.27
C PHE A 368 -30.85 -27.05 19.29
N GLN A 369 -30.22 -28.21 19.09
CA GLN A 369 -30.37 -29.37 19.97
C GLN A 369 -29.80 -29.14 21.37
N ASP A 370 -28.77 -28.30 21.49
CA ASP A 370 -28.08 -27.98 22.74
C ASP A 370 -28.77 -26.88 23.56
N LEU A 371 -29.85 -26.31 23.01
CA LEU A 371 -30.69 -25.36 23.74
C LEU A 371 -31.51 -26.07 24.82
N THR A 372 -31.63 -25.43 25.97
CA THR A 372 -32.54 -25.85 27.03
C THR A 372 -33.99 -25.74 26.55
N THR A 373 -34.90 -26.52 27.13
CA THR A 373 -36.32 -26.47 26.74
C THR A 373 -36.93 -25.05 26.80
N PRO A 374 -36.64 -24.22 27.84
CA PRO A 374 -37.09 -22.83 27.84
C PRO A 374 -36.56 -22.00 26.68
N GLU A 375 -35.28 -22.16 26.31
CA GLU A 375 -34.68 -21.46 25.16
C GLU A 375 -35.27 -21.93 23.83
N LYS A 376 -35.49 -23.24 23.66
CA LYS A 376 -36.13 -23.81 22.46
C LYS A 376 -37.54 -23.25 22.26
N VAL A 377 -38.35 -23.27 23.32
CA VAL A 377 -39.71 -22.71 23.31
C VAL A 377 -39.67 -21.22 23.02
N PHE A 378 -38.79 -20.47 23.67
CA PHE A 378 -38.63 -19.03 23.43
C PHE A 378 -38.27 -18.75 21.97
N PHE A 379 -37.24 -19.40 21.45
CA PHE A 379 -36.79 -19.21 20.07
C PHE A 379 -37.87 -19.55 19.05
N VAL A 380 -38.55 -20.69 19.17
CA VAL A 380 -39.60 -21.09 18.20
C VAL A 380 -40.74 -20.08 18.18
N THR A 381 -41.17 -19.60 19.35
CA THR A 381 -42.21 -18.55 19.45
C THR A 381 -41.74 -17.24 18.83
N ILE A 382 -40.51 -16.80 19.13
CA ILE A 382 -39.95 -15.56 18.58
C ILE A 382 -39.71 -15.65 17.07
N LEU A 383 -39.24 -16.79 16.57
CA LEU A 383 -39.02 -17.01 15.15
C LEU A 383 -40.35 -16.90 14.38
N HIS A 384 -41.41 -17.54 14.88
CA HIS A 384 -42.77 -17.38 14.32
C HIS A 384 -43.23 -15.93 14.30
N ILE A 385 -43.05 -15.23 15.42
CA ILE A 385 -43.38 -13.81 15.52
C ILE A 385 -42.57 -12.98 14.51
N ALA A 386 -41.27 -13.24 14.37
CA ALA A 386 -40.39 -12.53 13.44
C ALA A 386 -40.84 -12.70 11.99
N PHE A 387 -41.25 -13.91 11.60
CA PHE A 387 -41.85 -14.14 10.29
C PHE A 387 -43.15 -13.33 10.10
N LYS A 388 -44.03 -13.30 11.10
CA LYS A 388 -45.29 -12.54 11.02
C LYS A 388 -45.09 -11.03 10.95
N ILE A 389 -44.08 -10.50 11.65
CA ILE A 389 -43.66 -9.10 11.55
C ILE A 389 -43.11 -8.82 10.15
N LEU A 390 -42.25 -9.69 9.62
CA LEU A 390 -41.68 -9.54 8.27
C LEU A 390 -42.76 -9.52 7.19
N THR A 391 -43.82 -10.33 7.34
CA THR A 391 -44.98 -10.34 6.44
C THR A 391 -46.03 -9.26 6.77
N ASN A 392 -45.68 -8.30 7.64
CA ASN A 392 -46.53 -7.20 8.08
C ASN A 392 -47.93 -7.61 8.59
N THR A 393 -48.01 -8.76 9.26
CA THR A 393 -49.27 -9.27 9.81
C THR A 393 -49.56 -8.60 11.16
N GLN A 394 -50.46 -7.61 11.17
CA GLN A 394 -50.78 -6.81 12.36
C GLN A 394 -51.25 -7.67 13.56
N LYS A 395 -52.09 -8.69 13.33
CA LYS A 395 -52.55 -9.62 14.37
C LYS A 395 -51.76 -10.91 14.33
N ILE A 396 -50.85 -11.08 15.28
CA ILE A 396 -49.97 -12.24 15.38
C ILE A 396 -50.58 -13.24 16.37
N ILE A 397 -50.95 -14.42 15.87
CA ILE A 397 -51.52 -15.50 16.68
C ILE A 397 -50.47 -16.58 16.87
N PHE A 398 -50.25 -16.99 18.12
CA PHE A 398 -49.38 -18.12 18.47
C PHE A 398 -50.12 -19.11 19.37
N SER A 399 -49.95 -20.41 19.09
CA SER A 399 -50.53 -21.49 19.89
C SER A 399 -49.44 -22.41 20.45
N ASN A 400 -49.61 -22.86 21.70
CA ASN A 400 -48.75 -23.88 22.33
C ASN A 400 -48.79 -25.24 21.62
N LEU A 401 -49.77 -25.46 20.74
CA LEU A 401 -49.89 -26.67 19.92
C LEU A 401 -48.78 -26.77 18.87
N PHE A 402 -48.16 -25.65 18.49
CA PHE A 402 -47.01 -25.64 17.57
C PHE A 402 -45.70 -26.12 18.21
N LEU A 403 -45.69 -26.34 19.54
CA LEU A 403 -44.51 -26.83 20.25
C LEU A 403 -44.57 -28.37 20.38
N PRO A 404 -43.42 -29.08 20.33
CA PRO A 404 -43.37 -30.52 20.57
C PRO A 404 -43.99 -30.92 21.92
N LYS A 405 -44.65 -32.09 21.97
CA LYS A 405 -45.34 -32.57 23.19
C LYS A 405 -44.39 -32.75 24.37
N ASP A 406 -43.15 -33.18 24.09
CA ASP A 406 -42.15 -33.51 25.11
C ASP A 406 -41.49 -32.29 25.76
N TYR A 407 -41.80 -31.07 25.28
CA TYR A 407 -41.27 -29.86 25.89
C TYR A 407 -42.08 -29.51 27.15
N ASN A 408 -41.41 -29.07 28.21
CA ASN A 408 -42.05 -28.41 29.34
C ASN A 408 -42.61 -27.04 28.89
N LYS A 409 -43.83 -27.04 28.36
CA LYS A 409 -44.48 -25.87 27.75
C LYS A 409 -44.92 -24.84 28.79
N ARG A 410 -45.41 -25.26 29.97
CA ARG A 410 -46.06 -24.40 30.96
C ARG A 410 -45.16 -23.26 31.45
N GLY A 411 -44.04 -23.60 32.08
CA GLY A 411 -43.10 -22.61 32.62
C GLY A 411 -42.39 -21.83 31.52
N SER A 412 -42.08 -22.50 30.42
CA SER A 412 -41.36 -21.91 29.29
C SER A 412 -42.19 -20.86 28.57
N LEU A 413 -43.45 -21.15 28.24
CA LEU A 413 -44.37 -20.19 27.61
C LEU A 413 -44.65 -19.00 28.51
N TYR A 414 -44.89 -19.23 29.81
CA TYR A 414 -45.05 -18.14 30.77
C TYR A 414 -43.85 -17.18 30.73
N ARG A 415 -42.63 -17.73 30.75
CA ARG A 415 -41.39 -16.94 30.69
C ARG A 415 -41.24 -16.21 29.35
N THR A 416 -41.56 -16.88 28.23
CA THR A 416 -41.52 -16.29 26.89
C THR A 416 -42.44 -15.10 26.79
N ILE A 417 -43.71 -15.27 27.16
CA ILE A 417 -44.72 -14.22 27.10
C ILE A 417 -44.31 -13.03 27.98
N ARG A 418 -43.87 -13.29 29.23
CA ARG A 418 -43.43 -12.23 30.16
C ARG A 418 -42.27 -11.39 29.62
N LYS A 419 -41.34 -12.01 28.88
CA LYS A 419 -40.16 -11.33 28.33
C LYS A 419 -40.40 -10.70 26.96
N ALA A 420 -41.28 -11.28 26.14
CA ALA A 420 -41.58 -10.74 24.81
C ALA A 420 -42.52 -9.53 24.88
N LEU A 421 -43.50 -9.52 25.79
CA LEU A 421 -44.51 -8.46 25.85
C LEU A 421 -43.98 -7.04 26.09
N PRO A 422 -43.01 -6.80 26.99
CA PRO A 422 -42.43 -5.47 27.17
C PRO A 422 -41.87 -4.89 25.87
N ILE A 423 -41.20 -5.72 25.06
CA ILE A 423 -40.62 -5.30 23.77
C ILE A 423 -41.71 -4.77 22.82
N PHE A 424 -42.89 -5.39 22.77
CA PHE A 424 -44.00 -4.92 21.94
C PHE A 424 -44.64 -3.61 22.42
N LYS A 425 -44.34 -3.18 23.66
CA LYS A 425 -44.86 -1.92 24.23
C LYS A 425 -43.82 -0.80 24.19
N GLU A 426 -42.55 -1.16 24.36
CA GLU A 426 -41.45 -0.21 24.55
C GLU A 426 -40.72 0.12 23.24
N HIS A 427 -40.71 -0.79 22.25
CA HIS A 427 -40.09 -0.53 20.95
C HIS A 427 -41.10 0.03 19.94
N GLU A 428 -40.90 1.28 19.51
CA GLU A 428 -41.77 2.01 18.56
C GLU A 428 -42.12 1.19 17.31
N ASN A 429 -41.16 0.42 16.77
CA ASN A 429 -41.33 -0.40 15.57
C ASN A 429 -42.30 -1.58 15.74
N TYR A 430 -42.62 -1.98 16.97
CA TYR A 430 -43.44 -3.16 17.26
C TYR A 430 -44.83 -2.83 17.84
N ASN A 431 -45.06 -1.57 18.23
CA ASN A 431 -46.30 -1.12 18.86
C ASN A 431 -47.55 -1.29 17.99
N GLN A 432 -47.37 -1.38 16.66
CA GLN A 432 -48.45 -1.61 15.70
C GLN A 432 -48.95 -3.06 15.64
N TYR A 433 -48.27 -4.02 16.28
CA TYR A 433 -48.62 -5.44 16.23
C TYR A 433 -49.34 -5.89 17.50
N SER A 434 -50.41 -6.63 17.33
CA SER A 434 -51.20 -7.26 18.40
C SER A 434 -50.82 -8.73 18.54
N LEU A 435 -50.32 -9.13 19.72
CA LEU A 435 -50.05 -10.53 20.07
C LEU A 435 -51.27 -11.21 20.70
N LEU A 436 -51.68 -12.36 20.15
CA LEU A 436 -52.68 -13.26 20.73
C LEU A 436 -52.07 -14.64 20.99
N PHE A 437 -52.01 -15.04 22.26
CA PHE A 437 -51.56 -16.37 22.67
C PHE A 437 -52.77 -17.27 22.96
N ILE A 438 -52.89 -18.37 22.22
CA ILE A 438 -53.90 -19.41 22.45
C ILE A 438 -53.22 -20.54 23.22
N ILE A 439 -53.64 -20.78 24.46
CA ILE A 439 -53.05 -21.78 25.34
C ILE A 439 -54.09 -22.89 25.60
N SER A 440 -53.96 -24.01 24.90
CA SER A 440 -54.85 -25.17 25.04
C SER A 440 -54.30 -26.16 26.06
N LYS A 441 -55.17 -26.64 26.97
CA LYS A 441 -54.93 -27.72 27.94
C LYS A 441 -53.65 -27.53 28.78
N LEU A 442 -53.37 -26.29 29.15
CA LEU A 442 -52.22 -25.88 29.96
C LEU A 442 -52.67 -24.88 31.01
N GLU A 443 -53.03 -25.38 32.18
CA GLU A 443 -53.35 -24.56 33.34
C GLU A 443 -52.16 -23.65 33.68
N MET A 444 -52.36 -22.37 34.01
CA MET A 444 -51.27 -21.43 34.34
C MET A 444 -51.27 -21.14 35.84
N LYS A 445 -50.16 -21.41 36.57
CA LYS A 445 -50.13 -21.24 38.04
C LYS A 445 -50.21 -19.79 38.53
N LYS A 446 -49.93 -18.82 37.65
CA LYS A 446 -49.87 -17.39 37.98
C LYS A 446 -50.45 -16.57 36.82
N PRO A 447 -51.23 -15.52 37.09
CA PRO A 447 -51.68 -14.59 36.07
C PRO A 447 -50.49 -13.77 35.54
N ILE A 448 -50.48 -13.45 34.25
CA ILE A 448 -49.50 -12.54 33.64
C ILE A 448 -50.14 -11.15 33.57
N LYS A 449 -49.52 -10.15 34.20
CA LYS A 449 -50.03 -8.77 34.20
C LYS A 449 -50.12 -8.23 32.76
N GLY A 450 -51.28 -7.70 32.39
CA GLY A 450 -51.52 -7.08 31.08
C GLY A 450 -51.87 -8.05 29.96
N ILE A 451 -52.34 -9.27 30.28
CA ILE A 451 -52.89 -10.23 29.32
C ILE A 451 -54.29 -10.63 29.78
N ASN A 452 -55.26 -10.60 28.85
CA ASN A 452 -56.56 -11.20 29.05
C ASN A 452 -56.45 -12.70 28.74
N LEU A 453 -56.54 -13.55 29.78
CA LEU A 453 -56.65 -14.99 29.60
C LEU A 453 -58.12 -15.30 29.29
N ILE A 454 -58.37 -15.90 28.12
CA ILE A 454 -59.67 -16.44 27.73
C ILE A 454 -59.55 -17.95 27.84
N GLU A 455 -60.17 -18.54 28.86
CA GLU A 455 -60.33 -19.99 28.94
C GLU A 455 -61.50 -20.39 28.03
N ILE A 456 -61.23 -21.30 27.10
CA ILE A 456 -62.25 -21.90 26.24
C ILE A 456 -62.51 -23.28 26.81
N GLU A 457 -63.62 -23.44 27.52
CA GLU A 457 -64.10 -24.74 28.00
C GLU A 457 -64.64 -25.55 26.81
N GLU A 458 -64.28 -26.84 26.72
CA GLU A 458 -64.91 -27.76 25.77
C GLU A 458 -66.34 -28.01 26.28
N SER A 459 -67.35 -27.55 25.54
CA SER A 459 -68.76 -27.90 25.75
C SER A 459 -69.09 -29.29 25.24
#